data_AF-A0A5Z0XHX4-F1
#
_entry.id   AF-A0A5Z0XHX4-F1
#
_cell.length_a   1.000
_cell.length_b   1.000
_cell.length_c   1.000
_cell.angle_alpha   90.00
_cell.angle_beta   90.00
_cell.angle_gamma   90.00
#
_symmetry.space_group_name_H-M   'P 1'
#
loop_
_entity.id
_entity.type
_entity.pdbx_description
1 polymer ?
#
loop_
_entity_poly.entity_id
_entity_poly.type
_entity_poly.pdbx_seq_one_letter_code
_entity_poly.pdbx_strand_id
1 'polypeptide(L)'
;MFNPNCAVDRVKNHLAYKIGSCVLNNKTKKSPFFILLFKLYKIKLEHYKELKNYQIFIKLFPSLRYPKLEECHDYRECVKVKFHLSYMLGQTILEADKNKFKGGYFRLWHDIKQVNQEYKNIKIFLQQYDLIIEKLNNIEFQNIDLLIKNFHSVFYIL
;
A
#
# COMPACT_ATOMS: atom_id res chain seq x y z
N MET A 1 -0.29 -18.53 -0.45
CA MET A 1 0.95 -18.38 0.34
C MET A 1 1.53 -17.02 0.01
N PHE A 2 1.72 -16.15 0.99
CA PHE A 2 2.45 -14.89 0.81
C PHE A 2 3.91 -15.14 1.16
N ASN A 3 4.85 -14.73 0.31
CA ASN A 3 6.26 -14.92 0.60
C ASN A 3 6.70 -13.96 1.73
N PRO A 4 7.14 -14.45 2.90
CA PRO A 4 7.52 -13.59 4.00
C PRO A 4 8.79 -12.76 3.74
N ASN A 5 9.59 -13.12 2.74
CA ASN A 5 10.78 -12.40 2.34
C ASN A 5 10.53 -11.38 1.21
N CYS A 6 9.27 -11.25 0.76
CA CYS A 6 8.82 -10.29 -0.25
C CYS A 6 8.02 -9.16 0.44
N ALA A 7 8.54 -7.94 0.38
CA ALA A 7 7.92 -6.75 0.93
C ALA A 7 6.56 -6.46 0.27
N VAL A 8 6.49 -6.63 -1.05
CA VAL A 8 5.27 -6.41 -1.85
C VAL A 8 4.15 -7.31 -1.37
N ASP A 9 4.42 -8.61 -1.21
CA ASP A 9 3.45 -9.59 -0.73
C ASP A 9 2.99 -9.28 0.70
N ARG A 10 3.92 -8.87 1.58
CA ARG A 10 3.58 -8.47 2.95
C ARG A 10 2.65 -7.26 2.98
N VAL A 11 2.93 -6.23 2.19
CA VAL A 11 2.05 -5.05 2.09
C VAL A 11 0.71 -5.39 1.44
N LYS A 12 0.69 -6.25 0.44
CA LYS A 12 -0.57 -6.78 -0.13
C LYS A 12 -1.37 -7.61 0.88
N ASN A 13 -0.70 -8.24 1.84
CA ASN A 13 -1.34 -8.97 2.93
C ASN A 13 -1.91 -8.04 4.03
N HIS A 14 -1.58 -6.74 4.03
CA HIS A 14 -2.18 -5.79 4.97
C HIS A 14 -3.71 -5.74 4.80
N LEU A 15 -4.43 -5.54 5.91
CA LEU A 15 -5.89 -5.47 5.91
C LEU A 15 -6.41 -4.40 4.96
N ALA A 16 -5.75 -3.24 4.92
CA ALA A 16 -6.11 -2.15 4.02
C ALA A 16 -6.13 -2.62 2.55
N TYR A 17 -5.02 -3.20 2.08
CA TYR A 17 -4.94 -3.68 0.71
C TYR A 17 -6.02 -4.73 0.40
N LYS A 18 -6.22 -5.72 1.29
CA LYS A 18 -7.27 -6.76 1.13
C LYS A 18 -8.66 -6.13 0.99
N ILE A 19 -9.00 -5.15 1.83
CA ILE A 19 -10.29 -4.45 1.81
C ILE A 19 -10.47 -3.65 0.52
N GLY A 20 -9.54 -2.75 0.19
CA GLY A 20 -9.72 -1.91 -0.99
C GLY A 20 -9.63 -2.71 -2.30
N SER A 21 -8.82 -3.78 -2.35
CA SER A 21 -8.81 -4.71 -3.47
C SER A 21 -10.16 -5.43 -3.63
N CYS A 22 -10.79 -5.84 -2.52
CA CYS A 22 -12.13 -6.43 -2.55
C CYS A 22 -13.18 -5.43 -3.07
N VAL A 23 -13.12 -4.18 -2.62
CA VAL A 23 -14.04 -3.11 -3.05
C VAL A 23 -13.90 -2.84 -4.54
N LEU A 24 -12.67 -2.69 -5.04
CA LEU A 24 -12.42 -2.47 -6.47
C LEU A 24 -12.90 -3.65 -7.32
N ASN A 25 -12.59 -4.88 -6.90
CA ASN A 25 -13.04 -6.08 -7.61
C ASN A 25 -14.57 -6.26 -7.58
N ASN A 26 -15.23 -5.81 -6.51
CA ASN A 26 -16.69 -5.82 -6.44
C ASN A 26 -17.30 -4.80 -7.43
N LYS A 27 -16.70 -3.60 -7.50
CA LYS A 27 -17.09 -2.55 -8.45
C LYS A 27 -16.93 -2.99 -9.90
N THR A 28 -15.81 -3.62 -10.26
CA THR A 28 -15.58 -4.13 -11.62
C THR A 28 -16.58 -5.22 -12.00
N LYS A 29 -16.91 -6.11 -11.05
CA LYS A 29 -17.90 -7.19 -11.24
C LYS A 29 -19.35 -6.74 -11.13
N LYS A 30 -19.61 -5.46 -10.81
CA LYS A 30 -20.96 -4.90 -10.53
C LYS A 30 -21.75 -5.76 -9.54
N SER A 31 -21.07 -6.32 -8.55
CA SER A 31 -21.69 -7.22 -7.57
C SER A 31 -22.60 -6.42 -6.62
N PRO A 32 -23.71 -7.01 -6.15
CA PRO A 32 -24.58 -6.38 -5.14
C PRO A 32 -23.84 -5.94 -3.87
N PHE A 33 -24.28 -4.84 -3.27
CA PHE A 33 -23.65 -4.24 -2.09
C PHE A 33 -23.66 -5.16 -0.86
N PHE A 34 -24.72 -5.93 -0.62
CA PHE A 34 -24.77 -6.88 0.51
C PHE A 34 -23.70 -7.98 0.40
N ILE A 35 -23.37 -8.41 -0.82
CA ILE A 35 -22.28 -9.36 -1.06
C ILE A 35 -20.93 -8.71 -0.74
N LEU A 36 -20.74 -7.42 -1.05
CA LEU A 36 -19.54 -6.69 -0.65
C LEU A 36 -19.39 -6.68 0.87
N LEU A 37 -20.46 -6.33 1.61
CA LEU A 37 -20.45 -6.31 3.06
C LEU A 37 -20.03 -7.66 3.65
N PHE A 38 -20.62 -8.76 3.15
CA PHE A 38 -20.28 -10.11 3.59
C PHE A 38 -18.81 -10.45 3.32
N LYS A 39 -18.30 -10.13 2.13
CA LYS A 39 -16.89 -10.35 1.78
C LYS A 39 -15.94 -9.55 2.68
N LEU A 40 -16.25 -8.27 2.93
CA LEU A 40 -15.44 -7.42 3.80
C LEU A 40 -15.42 -7.93 5.25
N TYR A 41 -16.56 -8.38 5.76
CA TYR A 41 -16.64 -9.00 7.08
C TYR A 41 -15.78 -10.25 7.18
N LYS A 42 -15.88 -11.15 6.20
CA LYS A 42 -15.07 -12.38 6.13
C LYS A 42 -13.57 -12.08 6.08
N ILE A 43 -13.14 -11.12 5.25
CA ILE A 43 -11.74 -10.69 5.16
C ILE A 43 -11.21 -10.19 6.51
N LYS A 44 -11.99 -9.36 7.22
CA LYS A 44 -11.59 -8.86 8.54
C LYS A 44 -11.42 -10.02 9.53
N LEU A 45 -12.39 -10.92 9.59
CA LEU A 45 -12.34 -12.09 10.49
C LEU A 45 -11.10 -12.96 10.22
N GLU A 46 -10.86 -13.32 8.96
CA GLU A 46 -9.72 -14.15 8.55
C GLU A 46 -8.40 -13.45 8.89
N HIS A 47 -8.27 -12.15 8.58
CA HIS A 47 -7.06 -11.40 8.85
C HIS A 47 -6.73 -11.35 10.35
N TYR A 48 -7.72 -11.10 11.23
CA TYR A 48 -7.48 -11.10 12.67
C TYR A 48 -7.15 -12.49 13.21
N LYS A 49 -7.72 -13.55 12.64
CA LYS A 49 -7.37 -14.93 12.98
C LYS A 49 -5.92 -15.25 12.58
N GLU A 50 -5.52 -14.88 11.37
CA GLU A 50 -4.13 -15.02 10.89
C GLU A 50 -3.14 -14.28 11.78
N LEU A 51 -3.45 -13.03 12.17
CA LEU A 51 -2.60 -12.24 13.06
C LEU A 51 -2.44 -12.88 14.45
N LYS A 52 -3.52 -13.38 15.05
CA LYS A 52 -3.47 -14.07 16.35
C LYS A 52 -2.61 -15.33 16.27
N ASN A 53 -2.83 -16.15 15.23
CA ASN A 53 -2.04 -17.35 15.01
C ASN A 53 -0.56 -17.01 14.85
N TYR A 54 -0.22 -16.02 14.02
CA TYR A 54 1.16 -15.58 13.82
C TYR A 54 1.83 -15.11 15.12
N GLN A 55 1.13 -14.36 15.96
CA GLN A 55 1.64 -13.95 17.27
C GLN A 55 1.95 -15.15 18.19
N ILE A 56 1.10 -16.18 18.17
CA ILE A 56 1.34 -17.42 18.93
C ILE A 56 2.56 -18.15 18.34
N PHE A 57 2.65 -18.27 17.02
CA PHE A 57 3.77 -18.93 16.34
C PHE A 57 5.13 -18.27 16.63
N ILE A 58 5.23 -16.94 16.60
CA ILE A 58 6.50 -16.26 16.93
C ILE A 58 6.87 -16.42 18.40
N LYS A 59 5.88 -16.50 19.32
CA LYS A 59 6.15 -16.75 20.73
C LYS A 59 6.75 -18.13 20.97
N LEU A 60 6.28 -19.14 20.23
CA LEU A 60 6.81 -20.50 20.29
C LEU A 60 8.14 -20.64 19.54
N PHE A 61 8.28 -19.94 18.41
CA PHE A 61 9.43 -20.01 17.52
C PHE A 61 9.91 -18.60 17.14
N PRO A 62 10.74 -17.95 17.99
CA PRO A 62 11.21 -16.59 17.73
C PRO A 62 11.99 -16.43 16.41
N SER A 63 12.62 -17.52 15.93
CA SER A 63 13.34 -17.56 14.65
C SER A 63 12.44 -17.40 13.41
N LEU A 64 11.13 -17.61 13.53
CA LEU A 64 10.16 -17.44 12.44
C LEU A 64 9.66 -15.98 12.28
N ARG A 65 10.21 -15.05 13.05
CA ARG A 65 9.85 -13.63 12.95
C ARG A 65 10.25 -13.09 11.58
N TYR A 66 9.30 -12.46 10.89
CA TYR A 66 9.60 -11.82 9.62
C TYR A 66 10.67 -10.74 9.74
N PRO A 67 11.58 -10.61 8.75
CA PRO A 67 12.57 -9.55 8.72
C PRO A 67 11.90 -8.17 8.63
N LYS A 68 12.68 -7.09 8.78
CA LYS A 68 12.13 -5.75 8.55
C LYS A 68 11.75 -5.60 7.07
N LEU A 69 10.79 -4.72 6.78
CA LEU A 69 10.38 -4.48 5.39
C LEU A 69 11.53 -3.89 4.55
N GLU A 70 12.39 -3.06 5.16
CA GLU A 70 13.54 -2.44 4.49
C GLU A 70 14.63 -3.44 4.07
N GLU A 71 14.70 -4.59 4.74
CA GLU A 71 15.69 -5.64 4.47
C GLU A 71 15.30 -6.52 3.27
N CYS A 72 14.05 -6.40 2.80
CA CYS A 72 13.56 -7.13 1.64
C CYS A 72 14.05 -6.50 0.33
N HIS A 73 14.52 -7.34 -0.61
CA HIS A 73 15.05 -6.93 -1.91
C HIS A 73 14.09 -6.04 -2.75
N ASP A 74 12.78 -6.25 -2.59
CA ASP A 74 11.70 -5.57 -3.30
C ASP A 74 11.09 -4.39 -2.51
N TYR A 75 11.79 -3.87 -1.50
CA TYR A 75 11.30 -2.78 -0.65
C TYR A 75 10.81 -1.56 -1.46
N ARG A 76 11.55 -1.16 -2.51
CA ARG A 76 11.19 -0.04 -3.40
C ARG A 76 9.84 -0.26 -4.08
N GLU A 77 9.55 -1.48 -4.52
CA GLU A 77 8.27 -1.80 -5.15
C GLU A 77 7.12 -1.81 -4.13
N CYS A 78 7.40 -2.29 -2.92
CA CYS A 78 6.45 -2.27 -1.81
C CYS A 78 5.98 -0.84 -1.47
N VAL A 79 6.85 0.16 -1.58
CA VAL A 79 6.45 1.57 -1.42
C VAL A 79 5.39 1.97 -2.45
N LYS A 80 5.56 1.58 -3.73
CA LYS A 80 4.55 1.84 -4.78
C LYS A 80 3.21 1.18 -4.45
N VAL A 81 3.21 -0.01 -3.84
CA VAL A 81 1.98 -0.71 -3.43
C VAL A 81 1.18 0.10 -2.39
N LYS A 82 1.84 0.83 -1.48
CA LYS A 82 1.14 1.70 -0.51
C LYS A 82 0.37 2.85 -1.18
N PHE A 83 0.85 3.31 -2.34
CA PHE A 83 0.20 4.33 -3.16
C PHE A 83 -0.77 3.74 -4.19
N HIS A 84 -0.93 2.42 -4.24
CA HIS A 84 -1.91 1.79 -5.10
C HIS A 84 -3.33 2.09 -4.61
N LEU A 85 -4.28 2.28 -5.53
CA LEU A 85 -5.66 2.64 -5.21
C LEU A 85 -6.31 1.65 -4.21
N SER A 86 -6.02 0.35 -4.34
CA SER A 86 -6.49 -0.67 -3.37
C SER A 86 -6.03 -0.38 -1.95
N TYR A 87 -4.80 0.07 -1.76
CA TYR A 87 -4.26 0.33 -0.43
C TYR A 87 -4.90 1.59 0.16
N MET A 88 -4.91 2.69 -0.61
CA MET A 88 -5.47 3.97 -0.18
C MET A 88 -6.96 3.84 0.15
N LEU A 89 -7.79 3.25 -0.73
CA LEU A 89 -9.21 3.03 -0.46
C LEU A 89 -9.43 2.17 0.78
N GLY A 90 -8.61 1.12 0.94
CA GLY A 90 -8.64 0.26 2.10
C GLY A 90 -8.40 0.99 3.41
N GLN A 91 -7.41 1.89 3.43
CA GLN A 91 -7.12 2.72 4.59
C GLN A 91 -8.29 3.63 4.93
N THR A 92 -8.85 4.34 3.95
CA THR A 92 -10.01 5.22 4.15
C THR A 92 -11.22 4.47 4.73
N ILE A 93 -11.50 3.26 4.23
CA ILE A 93 -12.58 2.42 4.75
C ILE A 93 -12.31 1.99 6.20
N LEU A 94 -11.07 1.64 6.53
CA LEU A 94 -10.68 1.27 7.89
C LEU A 94 -10.75 2.46 8.85
N GLU A 95 -10.40 3.66 8.41
CA GLU A 95 -10.51 4.89 9.19
C GLU A 95 -11.98 5.26 9.45
N ALA A 96 -12.85 5.14 8.45
CA ALA A 96 -14.28 5.31 8.62
C ALA A 96 -14.87 4.28 9.60
N ASP A 97 -14.41 3.03 9.54
CA ASP A 97 -14.82 1.97 10.46
C ASP A 97 -14.39 2.26 11.91
N LYS A 98 -13.14 2.71 12.10
CA LYS A 98 -12.62 3.14 13.42
C LYS A 98 -13.43 4.32 13.98
N ASN A 99 -13.90 5.21 13.11
CA ASN A 99 -14.69 6.38 13.48
C ASN A 99 -16.20 6.18 13.28
N LYS A 100 -16.69 4.94 13.23
CA LYS A 100 -18.11 4.63 12.97
C LYS A 100 -19.08 5.41 13.87
N PHE A 101 -18.80 5.44 15.18
CA PHE A 101 -19.62 6.13 16.18
C PHE A 101 -19.50 7.67 16.13
N LYS A 102 -18.49 8.19 15.43
CA LYS A 102 -18.30 9.63 15.18
C LYS A 102 -18.84 10.05 13.80
N GLY A 103 -19.61 9.17 13.15
CA GLY A 103 -20.15 9.41 11.82
C GLY A 103 -19.15 9.24 10.67
N GLY A 104 -18.07 8.47 10.87
CA GLY A 104 -17.04 8.24 9.84
C GLY A 104 -17.60 7.73 8.51
N TYR A 105 -18.65 6.89 8.53
CA TYR A 105 -19.29 6.40 7.31
C TYR A 105 -20.07 7.49 6.53
N PHE A 106 -20.51 8.58 7.18
CA PHE A 106 -21.13 9.70 6.46
C PHE A 106 -20.11 10.44 5.60
N ARG A 107 -18.87 10.57 6.10
CA ARG A 107 -17.77 11.23 5.38
C ARG A 107 -17.10 10.31 4.35
N LEU A 108 -17.22 9.00 4.53
CA LEU A 108 -16.56 8.00 3.68
C LEU A 108 -16.80 8.20 2.18
N TRP A 109 -17.99 8.62 1.74
CA TRP A 109 -18.22 8.88 0.31
C TRP A 109 -17.38 10.06 -0.22
N HIS A 110 -17.27 11.13 0.56
CA HIS A 110 -16.41 12.28 0.26
C HIS A 110 -14.93 11.85 0.24
N ASP A 111 -14.51 11.11 1.26
CA ASP A 111 -13.12 10.67 1.41
C ASP A 111 -12.72 9.71 0.26
N ILE A 112 -13.62 8.82 -0.16
CA ILE A 112 -13.41 7.96 -1.33
C ILE A 112 -13.27 8.81 -2.61
N LYS A 113 -14.07 9.86 -2.77
CA LYS A 113 -13.97 10.74 -3.95
C LYS A 113 -12.61 11.46 -3.95
N GLN A 114 -12.18 11.97 -2.81
CA GLN A 114 -10.89 12.62 -2.63
C GLN A 114 -9.72 11.65 -2.93
N VAL A 115 -9.73 10.45 -2.35
CA VAL A 115 -8.69 9.43 -2.60
C VAL A 115 -8.60 9.04 -4.08
N ASN A 116 -9.73 8.95 -4.78
CA ASN A 116 -9.70 8.70 -6.23
C ASN A 116 -9.07 9.84 -7.03
N GLN A 117 -9.15 11.09 -6.56
CA GLN A 117 -8.46 12.23 -7.17
C GLN A 117 -6.97 12.21 -6.84
N GLU A 118 -6.61 12.03 -5.56
CA GLU A 118 -5.22 11.93 -5.10
C GLU A 118 -4.47 10.81 -5.82
N TYR A 119 -5.10 9.63 -5.95
CA TYR A 119 -4.53 8.50 -6.68
C TYR A 119 -4.21 8.85 -8.14
N LYS A 120 -5.04 9.64 -8.83
CA LYS A 120 -4.75 10.05 -10.22
C LYS A 120 -3.49 10.89 -10.28
N ASN A 121 -3.33 11.85 -9.36
CA ASN A 121 -2.15 12.72 -9.32
C ASN A 121 -0.89 11.91 -8.99
N ILE A 122 -0.96 11.05 -7.97
CA ILE A 122 0.15 10.18 -7.57
C ILE A 122 0.53 9.22 -8.70
N LYS A 123 -0.45 8.65 -9.39
CA LYS A 123 -0.20 7.76 -10.54
C LYS A 123 0.58 8.48 -11.64
N ILE A 124 0.20 9.72 -11.98
CA ILE A 124 0.91 10.53 -12.99
C ILE A 124 2.34 10.81 -12.52
N PHE A 125 2.52 11.22 -11.26
CA PHE A 125 3.84 11.46 -10.69
C PHE A 125 4.73 10.22 -10.74
N LEU A 126 4.23 9.05 -10.33
CA LEU A 126 4.97 7.79 -10.36
C LEU A 126 5.35 7.38 -11.79
N GLN A 127 4.47 7.61 -12.77
CA GLN A 127 4.78 7.38 -14.19
C GLN A 127 5.90 8.30 -14.68
N GLN A 128 5.87 9.59 -14.32
CA GLN A 128 6.92 10.54 -14.68
C GLN A 128 8.26 10.16 -14.02
N TYR A 129 8.23 9.78 -12.75
CA TYR A 129 9.41 9.32 -12.02
C TYR A 129 10.04 8.10 -12.69
N ASP A 130 9.24 7.08 -13.03
CA ASP A 130 9.75 5.86 -13.68
C ASP A 130 10.40 6.17 -15.04
N LEU A 131 9.81 7.09 -15.83
CA LEU A 131 10.39 7.56 -17.09
C LEU A 131 11.72 8.31 -16.90
N ILE A 132 11.84 9.12 -15.83
CA ILE A 132 13.08 9.84 -15.52
C ILE A 132 14.19 8.85 -15.14
N ILE A 133 13.89 7.87 -14.28
CA ILE A 133 14.85 6.86 -13.86
C ILE A 133 15.32 6.00 -15.05
N GLU A 134 14.41 5.61 -15.93
CA GLU A 134 14.77 4.88 -17.15
C GLU A 134 15.70 5.69 -18.05
N LYS A 135 15.39 6.98 -18.27
CA LYS A 135 16.26 7.88 -19.03
C LYS A 135 17.62 8.05 -18.38
N LEU A 136 17.68 8.19 -17.05
CA LEU A 136 18.94 8.29 -16.31
C LEU A 136 19.76 7.01 -16.46
N ASN A 137 19.18 5.83 -16.28
CA ASN A 137 19.92 4.57 -16.43
C ASN A 137 20.46 4.35 -17.85
N ASN A 138 19.82 4.94 -18.86
CA ASN A 138 20.25 4.90 -20.26
C ASN A 138 21.30 5.97 -20.61
N ILE A 139 21.50 6.99 -19.77
CA ILE A 139 22.56 7.98 -19.91
C ILE A 139 23.75 7.47 -19.10
N GLU A 140 24.88 7.20 -19.76
CA GLU A 140 26.10 6.68 -19.11
C GLU A 140 26.43 7.44 -17.81
N PHE A 141 26.74 6.64 -16.78
CA PHE A 141 26.84 7.01 -15.36
C PHE A 141 27.73 8.22 -15.01
N GLN A 142 28.63 8.66 -15.90
CA GLN A 142 29.58 9.75 -15.62
C GLN A 142 28.89 11.10 -15.34
N ASN A 143 27.73 11.36 -15.94
CA ASN A 143 27.02 12.63 -15.75
C ASN A 143 26.09 12.64 -14.53
N ILE A 144 25.70 11.46 -14.01
CA ILE A 144 24.77 11.34 -12.89
C ILE A 144 25.48 11.63 -11.56
N ASP A 145 26.72 11.16 -11.40
CA ASP A 145 27.52 11.44 -10.20
C ASP A 145 27.74 12.95 -10.03
N LEU A 146 27.96 13.67 -11.13
CA LEU A 146 28.08 15.13 -11.15
C LEU A 146 26.76 15.83 -10.78
N LEU A 147 25.64 15.30 -11.28
CA LEU A 147 24.30 15.86 -11.05
C LEU A 147 23.83 15.63 -9.61
N ILE A 148 24.09 14.45 -9.03
CA ILE A 148 23.82 14.14 -7.62
C ILE A 148 24.70 15.00 -6.70
N LYS A 149 25.99 15.20 -7.03
CA LYS A 149 26.87 16.12 -6.27
C LYS A 149 26.32 17.54 -6.24
N ASN A 150 25.85 18.04 -7.38
CA ASN A 150 25.28 19.38 -7.49
C ASN A 150 23.93 19.52 -6.76
N PHE A 151 23.07 18.50 -6.80
CA PHE A 151 21.82 18.51 -6.04
C PHE A 151 22.05 18.51 -4.52
N HIS A 152 23.04 17.73 -4.03
CA HIS A 152 23.41 17.75 -2.62
C HIS A 152 23.98 19.10 -2.15
N SER A 153 24.73 19.81 -3.01
CA SER A 153 25.21 21.16 -2.68
C SER A 153 24.09 22.20 -2.61
N VAL A 154 23.03 22.05 -3.40
CA VAL A 154 21.88 22.98 -3.40
C VAL A 154 21.02 22.80 -2.15
N PHE A 155 20.87 21.57 -1.65
CA PHE A 155 20.11 21.30 -0.42
C PHE A 155 20.82 21.72 0.88
N TYR A 156 22.12 22.01 0.85
CA TYR A 156 22.88 22.49 2.01
C TYR A 156 22.91 24.02 2.12
N ILE A 157 22.36 24.73 1.13
CA ILE A 157 22.32 26.20 1.06
C ILE A 157 20.93 26.75 1.44
N LEU A 158 19.97 25.87 1.75
CA LEU A 158 18.64 26.19 2.30
C LEU A 158 18.47 25.58 3.69
#